data_AF-A0A076H6J2-F1
#
_entry.id   AF-A0A076H6J2-F1
#
_cell.length_a   1.000
_cell.length_b   1.000
_cell.length_c   1.000
_cell.angle_alpha   90.00
_cell.angle_beta   90.00
_cell.angle_gamma   90.00
#
_symmetry.space_group_name_H-M   'P 1'
#
loop_
_entity.id
_entity.type
_entity.pdbx_description
1 polymer ?
#
loop_
_entity_poly.entity_id
_entity_poly.type
_entity_poly.pdbx_seq_one_letter_code
_entity_poly.pdbx_strand_id
1 'polypeptide(L)' 'MNWLICSASGRRRLKVNPRCQDLIRNLRFMVYEEGTDQPEKSDPERSHHSDALGYCAIGAMRSLLPWKLKVRSIRTVSVW' A
#
# COMPACT_ATOMS: atom_id res chain seq x y z
N MET A 1 3.82 3.59 -0.93
CA MET A 1 3.33 2.77 -2.07
C MET A 1 3.92 3.20 -3.42
N ASN A 2 4.15 4.50 -3.69
CA ASN A 2 4.52 4.99 -5.02
C ASN A 2 5.66 4.23 -5.72
N TRP A 3 6.71 3.84 -4.98
CA TRP A 3 7.84 3.08 -5.55
C TRP A 3 7.49 1.67 -6.05
N LEU A 4 6.39 1.08 -5.58
CA LEU A 4 5.87 -0.19 -6.10
C LEU A 4 5.19 0.01 -7.45
N ILE A 5 4.44 1.10 -7.59
CA ILE A 5 3.72 1.46 -8.83
C ILE A 5 4.75 1.78 -9.91
N CYS A 6 5.66 2.72 -9.60
CA CYS A 6 6.79 3.06 -10.45
C CYS A 6 7.89 3.70 -9.60
N SER A 7 9.08 3.13 -9.65
CA SER A 7 10.27 3.76 -9.06
C SER A 7 10.82 4.88 -9.96
N ALA A 8 11.69 5.74 -9.41
CA ALA A 8 12.40 6.76 -10.17
C ALA A 8 13.22 6.19 -11.35
N SER A 9 13.66 4.94 -11.25
CA SER A 9 14.35 4.21 -12.33
C SER A 9 13.42 3.61 -13.39
N GLY A 10 12.11 3.89 -13.33
CA GLY A 10 11.10 3.32 -14.24
C GLY A 10 10.69 1.89 -13.93
N ARG A 11 11.28 1.24 -12.92
CA ARG A 11 10.92 -0.13 -12.52
C ARG A 11 9.54 -0.17 -11.86
N ARG A 12 8.66 -1.05 -12.34
CA ARG A 12 7.34 -1.34 -11.76
C ARG A 12 7.37 -2.70 -11.05
N ARG A 13 6.87 -2.74 -9.81
CA ARG A 13 6.88 -3.95 -8.96
C ARG A 13 5.46 -4.41 -8.60
N LEU A 14 4.47 -3.53 -8.68
CA LEU A 14 3.05 -3.86 -8.55
C LEU A 14 2.48 -4.27 -9.91
N LYS A 15 1.82 -5.43 -9.97
CA LYS A 15 1.03 -5.88 -11.12
C LYS A 15 -0.43 -6.02 -10.67
N VAL A 16 -1.33 -5.26 -11.30
CA VAL A 16 -2.76 -5.29 -11.00
C VAL A 16 -3.46 -6.12 -12.07
N ASN A 17 -4.31 -7.07 -11.66
CA ASN A 17 -5.13 -7.82 -12.61
C ASN A 17 -6.15 -6.86 -13.26
N PRO A 18 -6.37 -6.91 -14.59
CA PRO A 18 -7.30 -6.00 -15.28
C PRO A 18 -8.75 -6.11 -14.80
N ARG A 19 -9.12 -7.21 -14.13
CA ARG A 19 -10.46 -7.38 -13.51
C ARG A 19 -10.66 -6.51 -12.26
N CYS A 20 -9.60 -5.99 -11.65
CA CYS A 20 -9.68 -5.14 -10.46
C CYS A 20 -9.99 -3.68 -10.85
N GLN A 21 -11.14 -3.46 -11.50
CA GLN A 21 -11.49 -2.17 -12.12
C GLN A 21 -11.55 -1.03 -11.10
N ASP A 22 -12.11 -1.27 -9.91
CA ASP A 22 -12.23 -0.24 -8.88
C ASP A 22 -10.86 0.13 -8.31
N LEU A 23 -9.97 -0.84 -8.10
CA LEU A 23 -8.59 -0.57 -7.70
C LEU A 23 -7.85 0.25 -8.78
N ILE A 24 -8.05 -0.08 -10.06
CA ILE A 24 -7.44 0.68 -11.17
C ILE A 24 -7.99 2.12 -11.21
N ARG A 25 -9.30 2.30 -11.04
CA ARG A 25 -9.95 3.62 -10.98
C ARG A 25 -9.38 4.42 -9.82
N ASN A 26 -9.33 3.82 -8.63
CA ASN A 26 -8.80 4.40 -7.41
C ASN A 26 -7.34 4.86 -7.59
N LEU A 27 -6.46 3.99 -8.10
CA LEU A 27 -5.05 4.34 -8.38
C LEU A 27 -4.87 5.42 -9.46
N ARG A 28 -5.83 5.61 -10.37
CA ARG A 28 -5.76 6.64 -11.43
C ARG A 28 -6.24 8.01 -10.97
N PHE A 29 -7.22 8.05 -10.07
CA PHE A 29 -7.94 9.28 -9.73
C PHE A 29 -7.81 9.69 -8.26
N MET A 30 -6.95 9.01 -7.49
CA MET A 30 -6.60 9.44 -6.13
C MET A 30 -5.87 10.78 -6.20
N VAL A 31 -6.38 11.75 -5.45
CA VAL A 31 -5.87 13.11 -5.32
C VAL A 31 -5.45 13.34 -3.86
N TYR A 32 -4.52 14.28 -3.67
CA TYR A 32 -4.08 14.72 -2.34
C TYR A 32 -4.81 16.02 -1.98
N GLU A 33 -5.09 16.21 -0.69
CA GLU A 33 -5.64 17.47 -0.21
C GLU A 33 -4.61 18.59 -0.40
N GLU A 34 -5.08 19.74 -0.88
CA GLU A 34 -4.21 20.87 -1.20
C GLU A 34 -3.40 21.33 0.02
N GLY A 35 -2.10 21.54 -0.16
CA GLY A 35 -1.20 21.95 0.92
C GLY A 35 -0.83 20.83 1.90
N THR A 36 -1.27 19.58 1.66
CA THR A 36 -0.94 18.43 2.51
C THR A 36 -0.35 17.27 1.71
N ASP A 37 0.21 16.30 2.41
CA ASP A 37 0.62 15.00 1.86
C ASP A 37 -0.46 13.92 2.08
N GLN A 38 -1.65 14.30 2.53
CA GLN A 38 -2.74 13.39 2.82
C GLN A 38 -3.61 13.18 1.59
N PRO A 39 -4.02 11.94 1.29
CA PRO A 39 -5.03 11.70 0.27
C PRO A 39 -6.35 12.35 0.65
N GLU A 40 -7.04 12.93 -0.32
CA GLU A 40 -8.38 13.46 -0.14
C GLU A 40 -9.36 12.33 0.17
N LYS A 41 -10.03 12.41 1.32
CA LYS A 41 -10.97 11.38 1.82
C LYS A 41 -12.44 11.74 1.63
N SER A 42 -12.73 12.82 0.93
CA SER A 42 -14.08 13.30 0.66
C SER A 42 -14.94 12.28 -0.08
N ASP A 43 -14.32 11.43 -0.90
CA ASP A 43 -14.96 10.33 -1.61
C ASP A 43 -14.56 8.96 -0.99
N PRO A 44 -15.49 8.30 -0.27
CA PRO A 44 -15.24 6.99 0.33
C PRO A 44 -14.86 5.92 -0.71
N GLU A 45 -15.43 5.95 -1.91
CA GLU A 45 -15.15 4.95 -2.96
C GLU A 45 -13.71 5.08 -3.50
N ARG A 46 -13.08 6.26 -3.35
CA ARG A 46 -11.74 6.56 -3.87
C ARG A 46 -10.59 6.33 -2.90
N SER A 47 -10.83 5.92 -1.66
CA SER A 47 -9.76 5.74 -0.66
C SER A 47 -9.61 4.29 -0.16
N HIS A 48 -10.71 3.53 -0.06
CA HIS A 48 -10.66 2.22 0.61
C HIS A 48 -9.75 1.18 -0.07
N HIS A 49 -9.71 1.14 -1.41
CA HIS A 49 -8.92 0.13 -2.12
C HIS A 49 -7.41 0.39 -2.09
N SER A 50 -7.00 1.65 -2.15
CA SER A 50 -5.59 2.04 -2.07
C SER A 50 -5.02 1.84 -0.68
N ASP A 51 -5.79 2.12 0.37
CA ASP A 51 -5.42 1.85 1.76
C ASP A 51 -5.22 0.34 2.01
N ALA A 52 -6.18 -0.48 1.58
CA ALA A 52 -6.10 -1.94 1.69
C ALA A 52 -4.89 -2.52 0.95
N LEU A 53 -4.62 -2.02 -0.28
CA LEU A 53 -3.41 -2.37 -1.02
C LEU A 53 -2.15 -1.98 -0.24
N GLY A 54 -2.19 -0.87 0.49
CA GLY A 54 -1.07 -0.36 1.29
C GLY A 54 -0.69 -1.30 2.41
N TYR A 55 -1.67 -1.74 3.19
CA TYR A 55 -1.46 -2.73 4.25
C TYR A 55 -0.91 -4.05 3.68
N CYS A 56 -1.48 -4.53 2.58
CA CYS A 56 -1.00 -5.74 1.92
C CYS A 56 0.45 -5.59 1.44
N ALA A 57 0.78 -4.48 0.79
CA ALA A 57 2.12 -4.19 0.31
C ALA A 57 3.14 -4.15 1.46
N ILE A 58 2.79 -3.49 2.57
CA ILE A 58 3.64 -3.43 3.77
C ILE A 58 3.95 -4.83 4.32
N GLY A 59 2.92 -5.69 4.44
CA GLY A 59 3.07 -7.07 4.90
C GLY A 59 3.89 -7.93 3.93
N ALA A 60 3.56 -7.89 2.63
CA ALA A 60 4.22 -8.68 1.60
C ALA A 60 5.69 -8.30 1.42
N MET A 61 6.02 -7.02 1.58
CA MET A 61 7.39 -6.52 1.41
C MET A 61 8.23 -6.58 2.67
N ARG A 62 7.69 -7.15 3.77
CA ARG A 62 8.37 -7.21 5.08
C ARG A 62 8.91 -5.85 5.52
N SER A 63 8.26 -4.77 5.10
CA SER A 63 8.75 -3.40 5.31
C SER A 63 8.51 -2.92 6.74
N LEU A 64 7.67 -3.62 7.51
CA LEU A 64 7.63 -3.51 8.96
C LEU A 64 8.70 -4.42 9.56
N LEU A 65 9.91 -3.91 9.65
CA LEU A 65 10.79 -4.38 10.72
C LEU A 65 10.21 -3.83 12.03
N PRO A 66 10.03 -4.66 13.07
CA PRO A 66 9.62 -4.14 14.37
C PRO A 66 10.60 -3.03 14.78
N TRP A 67 10.06 -1.87 15.17
CA TRP A 67 10.84 -0.77 15.74
C TRP A 67 11.62 -1.33 16.92
N LYS A 68 12.97 -1.39 16.81
CA LYS A 68 13.92 -2.15 17.64
C LYS A 68 13.30 -2.71 18.94
N LEU A 69 12.53 -3.79 18.82
CA LEU A 69 12.17 -4.58 19.97
C LEU A 69 13.45 -5.35 20.31
N LYS A 70 14.03 -5.08 21.49
CA LYS A 70 15.03 -5.96 22.12
C LYS A 70 14.36 -7.31 22.43
N VAL A 71 13.95 -8.06 21.42
CA VAL A 71 13.34 -9.37 21.57
C VAL A 71 14.19 -10.34 20.77
N ARG A 72 14.83 -11.25 21.52
CA ARG A 72 15.89 -12.16 21.08
C ARG A 72 15.41 -13.25 20.10
N SER A 73 14.10 -13.39 19.86
CA SER A 73 13.58 -14.28 18.82
C SER A 73 12.16 -13.89 18.42
N ILE A 74 11.92 -13.74 17.11
CA ILE A 74 10.58 -13.75 16.54
C ILE A 74 10.21 -15.23 16.34
N ARG A 75 9.21 -15.74 17.06
CA ARG A 75 8.60 -17.04 16.75
C ARG A 75 7.35 -16.78 15.92
N THR A 76 7.36 -17.24 14.68
CA THR A 76 6.13 -17.34 13.87
C THR A 76 5.32 -18.49 14.44
N VAL A 77 4.13 -18.20 14.96
CA VAL A 77 3.17 -19.22 15.39
C VAL A 77 2.10 -19.30 14.31
N SER A 78 2.06 -20.43 13.61
CA SER A 78 0.99 -20.75 12.67
C SER A 78 -0.21 -21.22 13.48
N VAL A 79 -1.31 -20.47 13.42
CA VAL A 79 -2.62 -20.92 13.91
C VAL A 79 -3.35 -21.49 12.70
N TRP A 80 -3.64 -22.79 12.77
CA TRP A 80 -4.49 -23.49 11.81
C TRP A 80 -5.96 -23.39 12.25
#